data_AF-A0AAX1BK97-F1
#
_entry.id   AF-A0AAX1BK97-F1
#
_cell.length_a   1.000
_cell.length_b   1.000
_cell.length_c   1.000
_cell.angle_alpha   90.00
_cell.angle_beta   90.00
_cell.angle_gamma   90.00
#
_symmetry.space_group_name_H-M   'P 1'
#
loop_
_entity.id
_entity.type
_entity.pdbx_description
1 polymer ?
#
loop_
_entity_poly.entity_id
_entity_poly.type
_entity_poly.pdbx_seq_one_letter_code
_entity_poly.pdbx_strand_id
1 'polypeptide(L)'
;MDSPSIDGVLLFDNIYALDSKLNIVFAKSYSRMSKKWVDPISLNSAVCNRSGGGLKNDSITKKDYIVDFESIQQGPFILKGVNNVAIKYVRDNSLNLIREDTSGEVIIDAIKNHDNMAPSVRTVFFMKLKSEMNIISLITWGGVDEGNYYKIYGYIYDKNGRIHT
;
A
#
# COMPACT_ATOMS: atom_id res chain seq x y z
N MET A 1 11.97 16.38 -7.62
CA MET A 1 11.32 17.70 -7.58
C MET A 1 10.52 17.68 -6.30
N ASP A 2 11.04 18.27 -5.24
CA ASP A 2 10.44 18.18 -3.91
C ASP A 2 9.49 19.37 -3.75
N SER A 3 8.20 19.14 -3.89
CA SER A 3 7.18 20.12 -3.53
C SER A 3 6.84 19.90 -2.05
N PRO A 4 7.05 20.89 -1.16
CA PRO A 4 6.61 20.79 0.22
C PRO A 4 5.11 21.10 0.26
N SER A 5 4.26 20.11 0.00
CA SER A 5 2.85 20.23 0.37
C SER A 5 2.70 20.03 1.88
N ILE A 6 1.57 20.52 2.43
CA ILE A 6 1.18 20.36 3.84
C ILE A 6 1.20 18.88 4.29
N ASP A 7 1.11 17.96 3.33
CA ASP A 7 1.05 16.51 3.52
C ASP A 7 2.43 15.83 3.55
N GLY A 8 3.52 16.58 3.36
CA GLY A 8 4.89 16.06 3.27
C GLY A 8 5.38 15.89 1.83
N VAL A 9 6.64 15.48 1.65
CA VAL A 9 7.22 15.27 0.32
C VAL A 9 6.65 13.97 -0.25
N LEU A 10 5.97 14.06 -1.40
CA LEU A 10 5.59 12.89 -2.19
C LEU A 10 6.85 12.24 -2.75
N LEU A 11 7.11 11.00 -2.35
CA LEU A 11 8.26 10.23 -2.80
C LEU A 11 7.82 9.16 -3.80
N PHE A 12 8.62 8.96 -4.83
CA PHE A 12 8.44 7.89 -5.82
C PHE A 12 9.63 6.93 -5.73
N ASP A 13 9.35 5.68 -5.38
CA ASP A 13 10.34 4.63 -5.34
C ASP A 13 10.12 3.68 -6.51
N ASN A 14 11.11 3.59 -7.40
CA ASN A 14 11.06 2.71 -8.56
C ASN A 14 11.95 1.50 -8.32
N ILE A 15 11.35 0.32 -8.23
CA ILE A 15 12.04 -0.95 -8.06
C ILE A 15 12.13 -1.65 -9.42
N TYR A 16 13.33 -2.11 -9.75
CA TYR A 16 13.61 -2.93 -10.92
C TYR A 16 14.30 -4.23 -10.46
N ALA A 17 13.82 -5.37 -10.93
CA ALA A 17 14.53 -6.64 -10.80
C ALA A 17 15.06 -7.04 -12.18
N LEU A 18 16.33 -7.44 -12.20
CA LEU A 18 17.08 -7.76 -13.41
C LEU A 18 17.44 -9.25 -13.44
N ASP A 19 17.43 -9.87 -14.62
CA ASP A 19 18.04 -11.19 -14.81
C ASP A 19 19.58 -11.10 -14.89
N SER A 20 20.24 -12.25 -15.06
CA SER A 20 21.71 -12.32 -15.21
C SER A 20 22.26 -11.64 -16.48
N LYS A 21 21.38 -11.25 -17.41
CA LYS A 21 21.70 -10.54 -18.64
C LYS A 21 21.29 -9.05 -18.58
N LEU A 22 20.89 -8.56 -17.40
CA LEU A 22 20.43 -7.19 -17.16
C LEU A 22 19.11 -6.83 -17.87
N ASN A 23 18.30 -7.81 -18.25
CA ASN A 23 16.94 -7.55 -18.72
C ASN A 23 16.02 -7.32 -17.52
N ILE A 24 15.09 -6.37 -17.63
CA ILE A 24 14.07 -6.13 -16.62
C ILE A 24 13.07 -7.29 -16.65
N VAL A 25 13.03 -8.07 -15.57
CA VAL A 25 12.04 -9.16 -15.39
C VAL A 25 10.87 -8.74 -14.50
N PHE A 26 11.03 -7.66 -13.76
CA PHE A 26 9.99 -7.05 -12.94
C PHE A 26 10.30 -5.58 -12.73
N ALA A 27 9.26 -4.74 -12.74
CA ALA A 27 9.37 -3.35 -12.35
C ALA A 27 8.10 -2.90 -11.64
N LYS A 28 8.24 -2.13 -10.56
CA LYS A 28 7.13 -1.58 -9.79
C LYS A 28 7.49 -0.23 -9.21
N SER A 29 6.56 0.72 -9.31
CA SER A 29 6.72 2.05 -8.73
C SER A 29 5.74 2.22 -7.58
N TYR A 30 6.21 2.83 -6.50
CA TYR A 30 5.39 3.18 -5.35
C TYR A 30 5.42 4.69 -5.16
N SER A 31 4.27 5.30 -4.91
CA SER A 31 4.20 6.66 -4.38
C SER A 31 3.82 6.61 -2.89
N ARG A 32 4.60 7.28 -2.03
CA ARG A 32 4.36 7.32 -0.58
C ARG A 32 4.56 8.73 0.00
N MET A 33 3.93 8.96 1.15
CA MET A 33 4.08 10.21 1.93
C MET A 33 5.06 10.06 3.12
N SER A 34 5.38 8.83 3.54
CA SER A 34 6.34 8.56 4.62
C SER A 34 7.77 8.78 4.16
N LYS A 35 8.67 9.25 5.04
CA LYS A 35 10.11 9.40 4.75
C LYS A 35 10.91 8.08 4.87
N LYS A 36 10.45 7.10 5.65
CA LYS A 36 11.18 5.85 5.86
C LYS A 36 10.82 4.82 4.78
N TRP A 37 11.81 4.42 3.98
CA TRP A 37 11.68 3.32 3.03
C TRP A 37 11.61 1.98 3.76
N VAL A 38 10.78 1.08 3.26
CA VAL A 38 10.69 -0.32 3.70
C VAL A 38 10.62 -1.17 2.43
N ASP A 39 11.57 -2.08 2.27
CA ASP A 39 11.56 -3.00 1.13
C ASP A 39 10.26 -3.84 1.17
N PRO A 40 9.61 -4.04 0.01
CA PRO A 40 8.49 -4.99 -0.07
C PRO A 40 8.96 -6.39 0.33
N ILE A 41 8.11 -7.13 1.05
CA ILE A 41 8.39 -8.49 1.50
C ILE A 41 8.46 -9.43 0.31
N SER A 42 7.62 -9.18 -0.71
CA SER A 42 7.63 -9.95 -1.94
C SER A 42 7.36 -9.08 -3.14
N LEU A 43 8.10 -9.37 -4.20
CA LEU A 43 7.83 -8.86 -5.55
C LEU A 43 6.94 -9.83 -6.35
N ASN A 44 6.59 -10.99 -5.76
CA ASN A 44 5.71 -11.97 -6.39
C ASN A 44 4.28 -11.46 -6.31
N SER A 45 3.56 -11.46 -7.44
CA SER A 45 2.13 -11.07 -7.54
C SER A 45 1.78 -9.78 -6.79
N ALA A 46 2.05 -8.65 -7.43
CA ALA A 46 1.59 -7.35 -6.98
C ALA A 46 0.12 -7.13 -7.34
N VAL A 47 -0.66 -6.60 -6.41
CA VAL A 47 -2.02 -6.13 -6.69
C VAL A 47 -1.92 -4.67 -7.15
N CYS A 48 -1.76 -4.47 -8.46
CA CYS A 48 -1.89 -3.16 -9.07
C CYS A 48 -3.06 -3.18 -10.06
N ASN A 49 -4.12 -2.44 -9.75
CA ASN A 49 -5.31 -2.34 -10.61
C ASN A 49 -5.19 -1.28 -11.71
N ARG A 50 -4.03 -0.61 -11.86
CA ARG A 50 -3.82 0.37 -12.93
C ARG A 50 -3.44 -0.33 -14.22
N SER A 51 -4.22 -0.07 -15.26
CA SER A 51 -4.19 -0.76 -16.56
C SER A 51 -3.25 -0.09 -17.59
N GLY A 52 -2.09 0.42 -17.16
CA GLY A 52 -1.14 1.14 -18.03
C GLY A 52 -0.11 0.30 -18.76
N GLY A 53 -0.05 -1.02 -18.50
CA GLY A 53 0.87 -1.95 -19.15
C GLY A 53 2.23 -2.09 -18.45
N GLY A 54 2.38 -1.60 -17.23
CA GLY A 54 3.56 -1.78 -16.36
C GLY A 54 4.80 -1.02 -16.83
N LEU A 55 5.40 -1.47 -17.93
CA LEU A 55 6.62 -0.94 -18.54
C LEU A 55 6.33 -0.42 -19.95
N LYS A 56 6.84 0.77 -20.26
CA LYS A 56 6.85 1.32 -21.62
C LYS A 56 8.28 1.59 -22.06
N ASN A 57 8.52 1.50 -23.36
CA ASN A 57 9.80 1.87 -23.96
C ASN A 57 9.74 3.32 -24.46
N ASP A 58 10.70 4.14 -24.03
CA ASP A 58 10.86 5.50 -24.55
C ASP A 58 11.45 5.43 -25.96
N SER A 59 10.73 5.98 -26.94
CA SER A 59 11.08 5.85 -28.36
C SER A 59 12.37 6.58 -28.75
N ILE A 60 12.81 7.57 -27.96
CA ILE A 60 13.99 8.41 -28.21
C ILE A 60 15.23 7.80 -27.53
N THR A 61 15.12 7.54 -26.23
CA THR A 61 16.22 7.04 -25.40
C THR A 61 16.37 5.52 -25.44
N LYS A 62 15.36 4.81 -25.97
CA LYS A 62 15.25 3.34 -26.00
C LYS A 62 15.25 2.69 -24.63
N LYS A 63 15.06 3.47 -23.56
CA LYS A 63 15.03 2.97 -22.18
C LYS A 63 13.60 2.62 -21.78
N ASP A 64 13.47 1.54 -21.03
CA ASP A 64 12.20 1.18 -20.41
C ASP A 64 11.94 2.04 -19.16
N TYR A 65 10.68 2.44 -18.97
CA TYR A 65 10.22 3.21 -17.82
C TYR A 65 8.89 2.70 -17.31
N ILE A 66 8.67 2.86 -16.01
CA ILE A 66 7.45 2.41 -15.33
C ILE A 66 6.35 3.46 -15.54
N VAL A 67 5.17 3.02 -15.95
CA VAL A 67 3.98 3.89 -16.11
C VAL A 67 2.94 3.68 -15.02
N ASP A 68 2.93 2.51 -14.39
CA ASP A 68 1.98 2.18 -13.34
C ASP A 68 2.65 2.27 -11.97
N PHE A 69 2.10 3.11 -11.10
CA PHE A 69 2.53 3.22 -9.72
C PHE A 69 1.39 2.92 -8.75
N GLU A 70 1.73 2.25 -7.65
CA GLU A 70 0.87 1.98 -6.52
C GLU A 70 0.98 3.13 -5.50
N SER A 71 -0.15 3.69 -5.07
CA SER A 71 -0.15 4.75 -4.06
C SER A 71 -0.33 4.18 -2.67
N ILE A 72 0.76 4.02 -1.93
CA ILE A 72 0.71 3.56 -0.53
C ILE A 72 0.39 4.77 0.35
N GLN A 73 -0.79 4.76 0.96
CA GLN A 73 -1.21 5.80 1.89
C GLN A 73 -0.61 5.59 3.28
N GLN A 74 -0.61 4.34 3.78
CA GLN A 74 -0.05 3.98 5.09
C GLN A 74 0.55 2.57 5.04
N GLY A 75 1.62 2.37 5.82
CA GLY A 75 2.40 1.12 5.86
C GLY A 75 3.56 1.11 4.86
N PRO A 76 4.14 -0.08 4.59
CA PRO A 76 3.80 -1.37 5.17
C PRO A 76 4.08 -1.46 6.68
N PHE A 77 3.24 -2.21 7.40
CA PHE A 77 3.38 -2.48 8.82
C PHE A 77 3.48 -3.99 9.05
N ILE A 78 4.58 -4.45 9.64
CA ILE A 78 4.75 -5.85 10.04
C ILE A 78 3.71 -6.20 11.12
N LEU A 79 2.98 -7.30 10.92
CA LEU A 79 2.03 -7.80 11.91
C LEU A 79 2.77 -8.16 13.21
N LYS A 80 2.28 -7.67 14.35
CA LYS A 80 2.92 -7.95 15.64
C LYS A 80 2.81 -9.42 15.99
N GLY A 81 3.96 -10.05 16.21
CA GLY A 81 4.03 -11.47 16.58
C GLY A 81 3.92 -12.44 15.41
N VAL A 82 3.94 -11.96 14.16
CA VAL A 82 3.97 -12.80 12.96
C VAL A 82 5.15 -12.37 12.08
N ASN A 83 6.02 -13.31 11.75
CA ASN A 83 7.19 -13.03 10.92
C ASN A 83 6.78 -12.92 9.44
N ASN A 84 7.40 -11.96 8.72
CA ASN A 84 7.30 -11.81 7.26
C ASN A 84 5.86 -11.68 6.73
N VAL A 85 4.96 -11.11 7.53
CA VAL A 85 3.62 -10.73 7.08
C VAL A 85 3.43 -9.26 7.42
N ALA A 86 3.10 -8.44 6.42
CA ALA A 86 2.77 -7.04 6.58
C ALA A 86 1.36 -6.74 6.12
N ILE A 87 0.86 -5.59 6.54
CA ILE A 87 -0.29 -4.93 5.94
C ILE A 87 0.09 -3.56 5.40
N LYS A 88 -0.60 -3.11 4.37
CA LYS A 88 -0.52 -1.75 3.87
C LYS A 88 -1.88 -1.29 3.36
N TYR A 89 -2.05 0.02 3.36
CA TYR A 89 -3.23 0.68 2.81
C TYR A 89 -2.87 1.36 1.51
N VAL A 90 -3.56 0.95 0.45
CA VAL A 90 -3.24 1.33 -0.92
C VAL A 90 -4.43 2.03 -1.53
N ARG A 91 -4.17 3.21 -2.10
CA ARG A 91 -5.17 4.06 -2.70
C ARG A 91 -5.20 3.83 -4.21
N ASP A 92 -6.34 3.39 -4.69
CA ASP A 92 -6.70 3.35 -6.11
C ASP A 92 -8.05 4.06 -6.33
N ASN A 93 -9.06 3.38 -6.86
CA ASN A 93 -10.46 3.83 -6.89
C ASN A 93 -11.13 3.75 -5.50
N SER A 94 -10.63 2.86 -4.64
CA SER A 94 -11.00 2.68 -3.23
C SER A 94 -9.75 2.76 -2.35
N LEU A 95 -9.94 2.59 -1.03
CA LEU A 95 -8.84 2.39 -0.09
C LEU A 95 -8.79 0.90 0.25
N ASN A 96 -7.78 0.21 -0.28
CA ASN A 96 -7.64 -1.23 -0.15
C ASN A 96 -6.71 -1.55 1.03
N LEU A 97 -7.16 -2.42 1.93
CA LEU A 97 -6.28 -3.08 2.89
C LEU A 97 -5.66 -4.29 2.20
N ILE A 98 -4.33 -4.28 2.06
CA ILE A 98 -3.56 -5.35 1.44
C ILE A 98 -2.74 -6.05 2.52
N ARG A 99 -2.78 -7.38 2.51
CA ARG A 99 -1.83 -8.24 3.21
C ARG A 99 -0.72 -8.63 2.25
N GLU A 100 0.51 -8.57 2.71
CA GLU A 100 1.69 -8.95 1.94
C GLU A 100 2.53 -9.96 2.73
N ASP A 101 2.92 -11.06 2.08
CA ASP A 101 3.92 -12.00 2.58
C ASP A 101 4.83 -12.48 1.43
N THR A 102 5.68 -13.48 1.68
CA THR A 102 6.60 -14.03 0.67
C THR A 102 5.89 -14.57 -0.59
N SER A 103 4.64 -14.97 -0.46
CA SER A 103 3.81 -15.49 -1.56
C SER A 103 3.20 -14.37 -2.41
N GLY A 104 3.13 -13.14 -1.88
CA GLY A 104 2.68 -11.95 -2.58
C GLY A 104 1.61 -11.15 -1.85
N GLU A 105 0.89 -10.33 -2.61
CA GLU A 105 -0.14 -9.40 -2.11
C GLU A 105 -1.55 -9.97 -2.25
N VAL A 106 -2.38 -9.78 -1.23
CA VAL A 106 -3.81 -10.16 -1.22
C VAL A 106 -4.64 -9.00 -0.70
N ILE A 107 -5.71 -8.63 -1.42
CA ILE A 107 -6.70 -7.67 -0.92
C ILE A 107 -7.52 -8.35 0.18
N ILE A 108 -7.50 -7.77 1.38
CA ILE A 108 -8.29 -8.21 2.53
C ILE A 108 -9.63 -7.49 2.57
N ASP A 109 -9.61 -6.18 2.31
CA ASP A 109 -10.81 -5.34 2.34
C ASP A 109 -10.66 -4.16 1.36
N ALA A 110 -11.78 -3.68 0.86
CA ALA A 110 -11.87 -2.55 -0.06
C ALA A 110 -12.86 -1.52 0.51
N ILE A 111 -12.31 -0.48 1.15
CA ILE A 111 -13.07 0.58 1.77
C ILE A 111 -13.49 1.59 0.69
N LYS A 112 -14.79 1.65 0.43
CA LYS A 112 -15.37 2.45 -0.65
C LYS A 112 -15.43 3.94 -0.31
N ASN A 113 -15.57 4.75 -1.35
CA ASN A 113 -15.94 6.15 -1.21
C ASN A 113 -17.31 6.29 -0.53
N HIS A 114 -17.49 7.37 0.23
CA HIS A 114 -18.74 7.72 0.91
C HIS A 114 -19.09 9.14 0.51
N ASP A 115 -20.30 9.38 0.00
CA ASP A 115 -20.77 10.70 -0.46
C ASP A 115 -19.78 11.43 -1.38
N ASN A 116 -19.23 10.71 -2.36
CA ASN A 116 -18.17 11.18 -3.29
C ASN A 116 -16.86 11.62 -2.62
N MET A 117 -16.68 11.34 -1.33
CA MET A 117 -15.44 11.58 -0.61
C MET A 117 -14.56 10.34 -0.60
N ALA A 118 -13.26 10.56 -0.75
CA ALA A 118 -12.24 9.53 -0.68
C ALA A 118 -11.96 9.13 0.79
N PRO A 119 -11.92 7.83 1.12
CA PRO A 119 -11.42 7.39 2.42
C PRO A 119 -9.92 7.66 2.56
N SER A 120 -9.52 8.01 3.78
CA SER A 120 -8.12 8.18 4.17
C SER A 120 -7.84 7.57 5.54
N VAL A 121 -6.75 6.84 5.66
CA VAL A 121 -6.26 6.31 6.93
C VAL A 121 -5.69 7.44 7.78
N ARG A 122 -6.24 7.63 8.98
CA ARG A 122 -5.71 8.57 9.98
C ARG A 122 -4.70 7.91 10.91
N THR A 123 -4.97 6.68 11.34
CA THR A 123 -4.05 5.91 12.16
C THR A 123 -4.31 4.41 12.03
N VAL A 124 -3.26 3.62 12.23
CA VAL A 124 -3.29 2.15 12.31
C VAL A 124 -2.52 1.75 13.54
N PHE A 125 -3.12 0.92 14.38
CA PHE A 125 -2.44 0.34 15.53
C PHE A 125 -2.81 -1.12 15.75
N PHE A 126 -1.87 -1.84 16.35
CA PHE A 126 -2.02 -3.25 16.69
C PHE A 126 -2.29 -3.40 18.18
N MET A 127 -3.40 -4.04 18.51
CA MET A 127 -3.78 -4.29 19.89
C MET A 127 -4.23 -5.74 20.11
N LYS A 128 -3.98 -6.26 21.30
CA LYS A 128 -4.54 -7.54 21.72
C LYS A 128 -5.87 -7.28 22.40
N LEU A 129 -6.96 -7.83 21.87
CA LEU A 129 -8.27 -7.83 22.50
C LEU A 129 -8.59 -9.25 22.93
N LYS A 130 -8.79 -9.45 24.24
CA LYS A 130 -8.87 -10.78 24.85
C LYS A 130 -7.62 -11.61 24.52
N SER A 131 -7.75 -12.62 23.66
CA SER A 131 -6.68 -13.53 23.27
C SER A 131 -6.20 -13.36 21.84
N GLU A 132 -6.81 -12.44 21.07
CA GLU A 132 -6.59 -12.31 19.64
C GLU A 132 -5.92 -10.98 19.31
N MET A 133 -5.03 -11.02 18.33
CA MET A 133 -4.39 -9.81 17.82
C MET A 133 -5.29 -9.15 16.79
N ASN A 134 -5.38 -7.83 16.88
CA ASN A 134 -6.25 -7.02 16.05
C ASN A 134 -5.45 -5.91 15.36
N ILE A 135 -5.83 -5.63 14.12
CA ILE A 135 -5.50 -4.41 13.40
C ILE A 135 -6.69 -3.47 13.60
N ILE A 136 -6.45 -2.32 14.21
CA ILE A 136 -7.47 -1.27 14.33
C ILE A 136 -7.05 -0.08 13.49
N SER A 137 -7.95 0.35 12.61
CA SER A 137 -7.71 1.44 11.67
C SER A 137 -8.80 2.49 11.80
N LEU A 138 -8.38 3.74 12.01
CA LEU A 138 -9.27 4.89 11.96
C LEU A 138 -9.26 5.44 10.54
N ILE A 139 -10.42 5.39 9.89
CA ILE A 139 -10.61 5.87 8.52
C ILE A 139 -11.53 7.09 8.55
N THR A 140 -11.16 8.12 7.78
CA THR A 140 -11.96 9.33 7.58
C THR A 140 -12.43 9.43 6.13
N TRP A 141 -13.51 10.16 5.91
CA TRP A 141 -13.90 10.67 4.60
C TRP A 141 -14.03 12.20 4.70
N GLY A 142 -13.47 12.93 3.73
CA GLY A 142 -13.45 14.39 3.73
C GLY A 142 -12.03 14.97 3.65
N GLY A 143 -11.95 16.30 3.64
CA GLY A 143 -10.69 17.04 3.51
C GLY A 143 -9.73 16.85 4.69
N VAL A 144 -8.51 17.34 4.52
CA VAL A 144 -7.40 17.16 5.47
C VAL A 144 -7.75 17.73 6.85
N ASP A 145 -8.52 18.82 6.91
CA ASP A 145 -8.80 19.59 8.12
C ASP A 145 -10.20 19.35 8.74
N GLU A 146 -11.16 18.85 7.96
CA GLU A 146 -12.51 18.52 8.44
C GLU A 146 -12.95 17.17 7.85
N GLY A 147 -12.58 16.10 8.54
CA GLY A 147 -13.22 14.81 8.31
C GLY A 147 -14.68 14.91 8.74
N ASN A 148 -15.61 14.89 7.79
CA ASN A 148 -17.04 14.95 8.07
C ASN A 148 -17.57 13.63 8.63
N TYR A 149 -16.85 12.53 8.38
CA TYR A 149 -17.24 11.19 8.79
C TYR A 149 -16.01 10.35 9.13
N TYR A 150 -16.11 9.60 10.23
CA TYR A 150 -15.08 8.67 10.68
C TYR A 150 -15.69 7.30 10.93
N LYS A 151 -14.91 6.26 10.64
CA LYS A 151 -15.26 4.88 10.98
C LYS A 151 -14.02 4.13 11.43
N ILE A 152 -14.20 3.33 12.47
CA ILE A 152 -13.18 2.40 12.96
C ILE A 152 -13.41 1.05 12.27
N TYR A 153 -12.35 0.51 11.70
CA TYR A 153 -12.31 -0.84 11.16
C TYR A 153 -11.42 -1.70 12.05
N GLY A 154 -11.90 -2.89 12.37
CA GLY A 154 -11.18 -3.88 13.17
C GLY A 154 -11.05 -5.17 12.39
N TYR A 155 -9.84 -5.71 12.32
CA TYR A 155 -9.55 -6.99 11.67
C TYR A 155 -8.78 -7.87 12.63
N ILE A 156 -9.23 -9.12 12.79
CA ILE A 156 -8.58 -10.11 13.66
C ILE A 156 -7.56 -10.88 12.82
N TYR A 157 -6.39 -11.18 13.38
CA TYR A 157 -5.45 -12.08 12.72
C TYR A 157 -4.92 -13.18 13.63
N ASP A 158 -4.71 -14.35 13.02
CA ASP A 158 -4.16 -15.52 13.70
C ASP A 158 -2.62 -15.47 13.78
N LYS A 159 -2.04 -16.46 14.47
CA LYS A 159 -0.58 -16.60 14.62
C LYS A 159 0.17 -16.83 13.30
N ASN A 160 -0.53 -17.17 12.22
CA ASN A 160 0.03 -17.34 10.88
C ASN A 160 -0.15 -16.07 10.03
N GLY A 161 -0.72 -15.00 10.61
CA GLY A 161 -1.00 -13.75 9.90
C GLY A 161 -2.16 -13.86 8.92
N ARG A 162 -3.06 -14.84 9.05
CA ARG A 162 -4.32 -14.87 8.30
C ARG A 162 -5.26 -13.85 8.90
N ILE A 163 -5.79 -12.96 8.08
CA ILE A 163 -6.67 -11.86 8.51
C ILE A 163 -8.12 -12.27 8.25
N HIS A 164 -8.97 -12.09 9.26
CA HIS A 164 -10.40 -12.38 9.23
C HIS A 164 -11.18 -11.06 9.29
N THR A 165 -12.15 -10.92 8.38
CA THR A 165 -13.05 -9.76 8.22
C THR A 165 -14.41 -10.02 8.83
#